data_AF-E2BP62-F1
#
_entry.id   AF-E2BP62-F1
#
_cell.length_a   1.000
_cell.length_b   1.000
_cell.length_c   1.000
_cell.angle_alpha   90.00
_cell.angle_beta   90.00
_cell.angle_gamma   90.00
#
_symmetry.space_group_name_H-M   'P 1'
#
loop_
_entity.id
_entity.type
_entity.pdbx_description
1 polymer ?
#
loop_
_entity_poly.entity_id
_entity_poly.type
_entity_poly.pdbx_seq_one_letter_code
_entity_poly.pdbx_strand_id
1 'polypeptide(L)'
;FHPNICHVCKKTREVVNLITCNRCFMISYCSEHHKNLHFLQHHKICAAIEKFLNNNPQYLTRRFSEVVEWYKAQNEFHQSVKEDLGRNLEGYETQMFEFARSCLICCQQTGLSSCKKCLSVDYCLEHKEEFERKHERLSCDHFTLWLRLELPDVQYENTDSLLSKFIMFTNIRRPFNNMIKFVKEYIQDGRDEWNAFDYIYSDYVSGPLSVWYGIYYADLSDVLLTKSTYIIHIIEAGPIERNGLLAWEMLLHFFPNIEELIVVLLGTELKFEFGRQEICPRCIRKKKKFIYEFCSTTYSDYKASGVYRRADLIVCF
;
A
#
# COMPACT_ATOMS: atom_id res chain seq x y z
N PHE A 1 1.19 -5.68 -7.32
CA PHE A 1 1.26 -6.60 -8.49
C PHE A 1 2.69 -7.09 -8.67
N HIS A 2 2.90 -8.34 -9.09
CA HIS A 2 4.25 -8.86 -9.38
C HIS A 2 4.23 -9.63 -10.71
N PRO A 3 4.99 -9.21 -11.74
CA PRO A 3 4.93 -9.81 -13.08
C PRO A 3 5.55 -11.22 -13.15
N ASN A 4 6.39 -11.59 -12.18
CA ASN A 4 7.16 -12.83 -12.17
C ASN A 4 6.57 -13.93 -11.27
N ILE A 5 5.31 -13.79 -10.85
CA ILE A 5 4.54 -14.84 -10.13
C ILE A 5 3.19 -15.04 -10.81
N CYS A 6 2.46 -16.11 -10.44
CA CYS A 6 1.10 -16.27 -10.93
C CYS A 6 0.19 -15.18 -10.38
N HIS A 7 -0.51 -14.45 -11.27
CA HIS A 7 -1.43 -13.38 -10.84
C HIS A 7 -2.55 -13.87 -9.93
N VAL A 8 -3.04 -15.11 -10.14
CA VAL A 8 -4.16 -15.69 -9.39
C VAL A 8 -3.71 -16.27 -8.05
N CYS A 9 -2.86 -17.30 -8.04
CA CYS A 9 -2.51 -18.03 -6.83
C CYS A 9 -1.18 -17.58 -6.18
N LYS A 10 -0.51 -16.59 -6.76
CA LYS A 10 0.77 -16.03 -6.28
C LYS A 10 1.95 -17.01 -6.20
N LYS A 11 1.81 -18.26 -6.69
CA LYS A 11 2.93 -19.22 -6.81
C LYS A 11 4.06 -18.66 -7.66
N THR A 12 5.29 -18.90 -7.23
CA THR A 12 6.53 -18.39 -7.83
C THR A 12 7.05 -19.31 -8.93
N ARG A 13 7.97 -18.78 -9.76
CA ARG A 13 8.67 -19.56 -10.81
C ARG A 13 9.50 -20.74 -10.28
N GLU A 14 9.83 -20.75 -9.00
CA GLU A 14 10.56 -21.86 -8.36
C GLU A 14 9.67 -23.09 -8.16
N VAL A 15 8.35 -22.86 -7.99
CA VAL A 15 7.38 -23.93 -7.72
C VAL A 15 6.68 -24.38 -9.02
N VAL A 16 6.48 -23.46 -9.96
CA VAL A 16 5.69 -23.70 -11.18
C VAL A 16 6.29 -22.98 -12.39
N ASN A 17 6.12 -23.57 -13.57
CA ASN A 17 6.38 -22.87 -14.82
C ASN A 17 5.30 -21.82 -15.07
N LEU A 18 5.71 -20.56 -15.25
CA LEU A 18 4.80 -19.48 -15.58
C LEU A 18 4.62 -19.32 -17.08
N ILE A 19 3.39 -19.06 -17.48
CA ILE A 19 2.94 -18.75 -18.82
C ILE A 19 2.53 -17.28 -18.83
N THR A 20 3.23 -16.47 -19.62
CA THR A 20 2.86 -15.07 -19.85
C THR A 20 1.68 -15.01 -20.82
N CYS A 21 0.77 -14.06 -20.62
CA CYS A 21 -0.28 -13.77 -21.60
C CYS A 21 0.34 -13.48 -22.98
N ASN A 22 -0.06 -14.24 -23.99
CA ASN A 22 0.52 -14.20 -25.33
C ASN A 22 -0.01 -13.06 -26.22
N ARG A 23 -0.92 -12.22 -25.70
CA ARG A 23 -1.46 -11.04 -26.39
C ARG A 23 -0.83 -9.75 -25.86
N CYS A 24 -0.93 -9.53 -24.54
CA CYS A 24 -0.42 -8.31 -23.92
C CYS A 24 1.02 -8.44 -23.38
N PHE A 25 1.53 -9.65 -23.14
CA PHE A 25 2.86 -9.92 -22.58
C PHE A 25 3.16 -9.36 -21.18
N MET A 26 2.19 -8.72 -20.50
CA MET A 26 2.42 -8.00 -19.24
C MET A 26 2.08 -8.78 -17.96
N ILE A 27 1.38 -9.92 -18.06
CA ILE A 27 0.86 -10.66 -16.90
C ILE A 27 1.16 -12.17 -17.04
N SER A 28 1.40 -12.84 -15.91
CA SER A 28 1.80 -14.25 -15.86
C SER A 28 0.83 -15.13 -15.06
N TYR A 29 0.67 -16.38 -15.49
CA TYR A 29 -0.18 -17.40 -14.85
C TYR A 29 0.59 -18.72 -14.71
N CYS A 30 0.28 -19.55 -13.73
CA CYS A 30 0.92 -20.87 -13.61
C CYS A 30 0.23 -21.97 -14.44
N SER A 31 -0.92 -21.68 -15.05
CA SER A 31 -1.68 -22.63 -15.88
C SER A 31 -2.70 -21.90 -16.75
N GLU A 32 -3.16 -22.57 -17.82
CA GLU A 32 -4.26 -22.06 -18.65
C GLU A 32 -5.56 -21.95 -17.84
N HIS A 33 -5.75 -22.82 -16.83
CA HIS A 33 -6.88 -22.73 -15.92
C HIS A 33 -6.91 -21.38 -15.16
N HIS A 34 -5.79 -20.93 -14.58
CA HIS A 34 -5.73 -19.63 -13.90
C HIS A 34 -5.86 -18.45 -14.87
N LYS A 35 -5.34 -18.59 -16.10
CA LYS A 35 -5.55 -17.60 -17.16
C LYS A 35 -7.03 -17.46 -17.53
N ASN A 36 -7.74 -18.59 -17.66
CA ASN A 36 -9.18 -18.61 -17.93
C ASN A 36 -10.01 -18.07 -16.76
N LEU A 37 -9.62 -18.37 -15.52
CA LEU A 37 -10.28 -17.84 -14.33
C LEU A 37 -10.20 -16.30 -14.28
N HIS A 38 -9.06 -15.73 -14.65
CA HIS A 38 -8.86 -14.28 -14.70
C HIS A 38 -9.36 -13.62 -16.00
N PHE A 39 -9.80 -14.40 -17.00
CA PHE A 39 -10.14 -13.89 -18.33
C PHE A 39 -11.21 -12.79 -18.30
N LEU A 40 -12.28 -12.97 -17.54
CA LEU A 40 -13.38 -12.00 -17.48
C LEU A 40 -12.91 -10.63 -16.96
N GLN A 41 -11.95 -10.60 -16.03
CA GLN A 41 -11.38 -9.37 -15.50
C GLN A 41 -10.33 -8.77 -16.47
N HIS A 42 -9.52 -9.62 -17.12
CA HIS A 42 -8.37 -9.19 -17.91
C HIS A 42 -8.67 -8.86 -19.39
N HIS A 43 -9.68 -9.47 -20.01
CA HIS A 43 -9.81 -9.49 -21.47
C HIS A 43 -9.92 -8.09 -22.12
N LYS A 44 -10.60 -7.14 -21.46
CA LYS A 44 -10.80 -5.78 -21.99
C LYS A 44 -9.48 -5.02 -22.05
N ILE A 45 -8.75 -4.94 -20.94
CA ILE A 45 -7.43 -4.29 -20.90
C ILE A 45 -6.42 -5.02 -21.78
N CYS A 46 -6.49 -6.35 -21.84
CA CYS A 46 -5.63 -7.16 -22.70
C CYS A 46 -5.76 -6.77 -24.18
N ALA A 47 -7.00 -6.55 -24.65
CA ALA A 47 -7.28 -6.12 -26.02
C ALA A 47 -6.77 -4.70 -26.29
N ALA A 48 -6.95 -3.76 -25.35
CA ALA A 48 -6.45 -2.40 -25.47
C ALA A 48 -4.91 -2.35 -25.53
N ILE A 49 -4.24 -3.13 -24.66
CA ILE A 49 -2.77 -3.28 -24.69
C ILE A 49 -2.32 -3.88 -26.02
N GLU A 50 -2.93 -4.97 -26.47
CA GLU A 50 -2.58 -5.62 -27.73
C GLU A 50 -2.72 -4.64 -28.91
N LYS A 51 -3.80 -3.85 -28.95
CA LYS A 51 -4.00 -2.80 -29.96
C LYS A 51 -2.87 -1.78 -29.94
N PHE A 52 -2.48 -1.29 -28.76
CA PHE A 52 -1.34 -0.37 -28.63
C PHE A 52 -0.04 -0.99 -29.14
N LEU A 53 0.26 -2.24 -28.75
CA LEU A 53 1.47 -2.95 -29.15
C LEU A 53 1.50 -3.23 -30.66
N ASN A 54 0.37 -3.55 -31.28
CA ASN A 54 0.27 -3.72 -32.73
C ASN A 54 0.56 -2.42 -33.49
N ASN A 55 0.14 -1.28 -32.95
CA ASN A 55 0.45 0.04 -33.51
C ASN A 55 1.89 0.48 -33.21
N ASN A 56 2.54 -0.11 -32.21
CA ASN A 56 3.89 0.22 -31.75
C ASN A 56 4.76 -1.04 -31.61
N PRO A 57 5.06 -1.75 -32.72
CA PRO A 57 5.65 -3.09 -32.67
C PRO A 57 7.03 -3.15 -32.00
N GLN A 58 7.75 -2.03 -31.94
CA GLN A 58 9.07 -1.95 -31.32
C GLN A 58 9.02 -1.58 -29.83
N TYR A 59 7.83 -1.31 -29.25
CA TYR A 59 7.70 -0.76 -27.91
C TYR A 59 8.38 -1.63 -26.85
N LEU A 60 8.10 -2.94 -26.84
CA LEU A 60 8.66 -3.86 -25.84
C LEU A 60 10.16 -4.11 -26.02
N THR A 61 10.68 -3.95 -27.24
CA THR A 61 12.12 -4.10 -27.54
C THR A 61 12.91 -2.81 -27.39
N ARG A 62 12.23 -1.67 -27.26
CA ARG A 62 12.86 -0.35 -27.16
C ARG A 62 13.71 -0.28 -25.91
N ARG A 63 14.89 0.33 -26.06
CA ARG A 63 15.81 0.63 -24.97
C ARG A 63 15.78 2.11 -24.67
N PHE A 64 15.99 2.43 -23.41
CA PHE A 64 16.05 3.78 -22.90
C PHE A 64 17.38 3.95 -22.16
N SER A 65 18.12 5.00 -22.49
CA SER A 65 19.33 5.39 -21.77
C SER A 65 19.01 6.20 -20.51
N GLU A 66 17.90 6.95 -20.55
CA GLU A 66 17.45 7.79 -19.46
C GLU A 66 16.12 7.31 -18.88
N VAL A 67 16.06 7.22 -17.56
CA VAL A 67 14.87 6.78 -16.82
C VAL A 67 13.68 7.72 -17.06
N VAL A 68 13.93 9.02 -17.28
CA VAL A 68 12.88 10.01 -17.56
C VAL A 68 12.18 9.72 -18.88
N GLU A 69 12.92 9.34 -19.93
CA GLU A 69 12.34 8.97 -21.22
C GLU A 69 11.50 7.71 -21.12
N TRP A 70 11.96 6.73 -20.32
CA TRP A 70 11.18 5.53 -20.02
C TRP A 70 9.86 5.88 -19.33
N TYR A 71 9.89 6.69 -18.27
CA TYR A 71 8.67 7.08 -17.56
C TYR A 71 7.68 7.82 -18.47
N LYS A 72 8.19 8.69 -19.35
CA LYS A 72 7.35 9.36 -20.35
C LYS A 72 6.68 8.35 -21.28
N ALA A 73 7.44 7.40 -21.84
CA ALA A 73 6.91 6.37 -22.72
C ALA A 73 5.93 5.40 -22.01
N GLN A 74 6.15 5.11 -20.72
CA GLN A 74 5.22 4.33 -19.91
C GLN A 74 3.92 5.10 -19.64
N ASN A 75 4.00 6.39 -19.33
CA ASN A 75 2.81 7.22 -19.12
C ASN A 75 1.99 7.36 -20.41
N GLU A 76 2.65 7.56 -21.57
CA GLU A 76 1.97 7.59 -22.87
C GLU A 76 1.25 6.26 -23.18
N PHE A 77 1.91 5.13 -22.89
CA PHE A 77 1.30 3.81 -23.03
C PHE A 77 0.10 3.62 -22.09
N HIS A 78 0.26 3.96 -20.82
CA HIS A 78 -0.80 3.93 -19.81
C HIS A 78 -2.01 4.79 -20.22
N GLN A 79 -1.80 6.04 -20.65
CA GLN A 79 -2.88 6.92 -21.08
C GLN A 79 -3.58 6.38 -22.34
N SER A 80 -2.83 5.89 -23.32
CA SER A 80 -3.42 5.34 -24.55
C SER A 80 -4.31 4.12 -24.26
N VAL A 81 -3.88 3.23 -23.36
CA VAL A 81 -4.70 2.09 -22.93
C VAL A 81 -5.94 2.53 -22.17
N LYS A 82 -5.80 3.52 -21.26
CA LYS A 82 -6.93 4.08 -20.50
C LYS A 82 -7.98 4.72 -21.42
N GLU A 83 -7.53 5.49 -22.41
CA GLU A 83 -8.39 6.13 -23.41
C GLU A 83 -9.15 5.09 -24.24
N ASP A 84 -8.47 4.06 -24.74
CA ASP A 84 -9.10 2.98 -25.53
C ASP A 84 -10.13 2.19 -24.71
N LEU A 85 -9.85 1.99 -23.42
CA LEU A 85 -10.73 1.26 -22.51
C LEU A 85 -12.00 2.05 -22.13
N GLY A 86 -11.96 3.38 -22.25
CA GLY A 86 -13.10 4.27 -21.96
C GLY A 86 -13.50 4.32 -20.47
N ARG A 87 -12.63 3.84 -19.56
CA ARG A 87 -12.83 3.89 -18.11
C ARG A 87 -11.50 4.06 -17.39
N ASN A 88 -11.56 4.41 -16.10
CA ASN A 88 -10.38 4.31 -15.24
C ASN A 88 -9.90 2.86 -15.14
N LEU A 89 -8.57 2.70 -15.05
CA LEU A 89 -7.95 1.40 -14.79
C LEU A 89 -8.25 0.96 -13.35
N GLU A 90 -8.43 -0.34 -13.16
CA GLU A 90 -8.51 -0.96 -11.84
C GLU A 90 -7.13 -0.97 -11.17
N GLY A 91 -7.06 -1.10 -9.84
CA GLY A 91 -5.79 -1.00 -9.11
C GLY A 91 -4.72 -1.95 -9.66
N TYR A 92 -5.05 -3.22 -9.93
CA TYR A 92 -4.09 -4.17 -10.49
C TYR A 92 -3.68 -3.83 -11.94
N GLU A 93 -4.57 -3.19 -12.70
CA GLU A 93 -4.33 -2.79 -14.08
C GLU A 93 -3.34 -1.63 -14.13
N THR A 94 -3.50 -0.61 -13.29
CA THR A 94 -2.51 0.47 -13.12
C THR A 94 -1.15 -0.12 -12.73
N GLN A 95 -1.15 -1.01 -11.75
CA GLN A 95 0.06 -1.68 -11.27
C GLN A 95 0.77 -2.54 -12.34
N MET A 96 0.07 -2.99 -13.40
CA MET A 96 0.73 -3.69 -14.52
C MET A 96 1.71 -2.78 -15.27
N PHE A 97 1.43 -1.48 -15.34
CA PHE A 97 2.31 -0.49 -15.98
C PHE A 97 3.40 -0.02 -15.01
N GLU A 98 3.03 0.29 -13.77
CA GLU A 98 3.97 0.76 -12.75
C GLU A 98 5.06 -0.27 -12.43
N PHE A 99 4.66 -1.54 -12.32
CA PHE A 99 5.57 -2.67 -12.05
C PHE A 99 5.73 -3.54 -13.30
N ALA A 100 5.71 -2.90 -14.47
CA ALA A 100 5.92 -3.59 -15.73
C ALA A 100 7.27 -4.30 -15.72
N ARG A 101 7.29 -5.51 -16.28
CA ARG A 101 8.51 -6.28 -16.40
C ARG A 101 9.47 -5.57 -17.37
N SER A 102 10.58 -5.06 -16.87
CA SER A 102 11.59 -4.33 -17.66
C SER A 102 12.99 -4.58 -17.12
N CYS A 103 14.01 -4.49 -17.98
CA CYS A 103 15.40 -4.49 -17.52
C CYS A 103 15.65 -3.28 -16.61
N LEU A 104 16.23 -3.50 -15.43
CA LEU A 104 16.60 -2.44 -14.47
C LEU A 104 17.47 -1.32 -15.08
N ILE A 105 18.22 -1.63 -16.14
CA ILE A 105 19.23 -0.73 -16.70
C ILE A 105 18.73 -0.03 -17.96
N CYS A 106 18.26 -0.78 -18.96
CA CYS A 106 17.83 -0.20 -20.25
C CYS A 106 16.33 -0.18 -20.49
N CYS A 107 15.53 -0.61 -19.51
CA CYS A 107 14.06 -0.62 -19.55
C CYS A 107 13.40 -1.43 -20.68
N GLN A 108 14.15 -2.18 -21.50
CA GLN A 108 13.55 -3.10 -22.47
C GLN A 108 12.69 -4.16 -21.75
N GLN A 109 11.63 -4.64 -22.38
CA GLN A 109 10.64 -5.53 -21.77
C GLN A 109 10.68 -6.97 -22.31
N THR A 110 11.49 -7.22 -23.34
CA THR A 110 11.70 -8.55 -23.93
C THR A 110 13.04 -9.16 -23.56
N GLY A 111 13.15 -10.50 -23.64
CA GLY A 111 14.43 -11.20 -23.47
C GLY A 111 15.03 -11.05 -22.07
N LEU A 112 14.17 -11.01 -21.05
CA LEU A 112 14.56 -10.72 -19.66
C LEU A 112 14.72 -11.99 -18.82
N SER A 113 15.67 -11.93 -17.90
CA SER A 113 15.86 -12.84 -16.77
C SER A 113 15.50 -12.11 -15.47
N SER A 114 14.96 -12.83 -14.50
CA SER A 114 14.56 -12.27 -13.21
C SER A 114 15.57 -12.66 -12.12
N CYS A 115 15.75 -11.79 -11.13
CA CYS A 115 16.46 -12.15 -9.90
C CYS A 115 15.76 -13.33 -9.22
N LYS A 116 16.46 -14.45 -9.01
CA LYS A 116 15.88 -15.66 -8.41
C LYS A 116 15.49 -15.46 -6.94
N LYS A 117 16.14 -14.53 -6.24
CA LYS A 117 15.91 -14.29 -4.81
C LYS A 117 14.67 -13.42 -4.55
N CYS A 118 14.64 -12.21 -5.13
CA CYS A 118 13.54 -11.26 -4.85
C CYS A 118 12.38 -11.37 -5.84
N LEU A 119 12.59 -12.00 -7.01
CA LEU A 119 11.62 -12.15 -8.11
C LEU A 119 10.99 -10.83 -8.61
N SER A 120 11.48 -9.68 -8.17
CA SER A 120 10.86 -8.37 -8.42
C SER A 120 11.66 -7.50 -9.37
N VAL A 121 12.89 -7.88 -9.67
CA VAL A 121 13.80 -7.11 -10.54
C VAL A 121 14.28 -7.99 -11.69
N ASP A 122 14.22 -7.44 -12.90
CA ASP A 122 14.60 -8.11 -14.14
C ASP A 122 15.80 -7.44 -14.82
N TYR A 123 16.53 -8.20 -15.62
CA TYR A 123 17.67 -7.76 -16.41
C TYR A 123 17.70 -8.48 -17.76
N CYS A 124 18.24 -7.84 -18.80
CA CYS A 124 18.50 -8.50 -20.07
C CYS A 124 19.90 -9.13 -20.08
N LEU A 125 20.14 -10.05 -21.03
CA LEU A 125 21.42 -10.78 -21.13
C LEU A 125 22.64 -9.85 -21.16
N GLU A 126 22.56 -8.77 -21.94
CA GLU A 126 23.65 -7.79 -22.06
C GLU A 126 23.95 -7.03 -20.76
N HIS A 127 22.97 -6.87 -19.88
CA HIS A 127 23.11 -6.14 -18.62
C HIS A 127 23.32 -7.07 -17.42
N LYS A 128 23.62 -8.36 -17.63
CA LYS A 128 23.77 -9.32 -16.54
C LYS A 128 24.88 -8.94 -15.55
N GLU A 129 26.09 -8.64 -16.03
CA GLU A 129 27.23 -8.30 -15.16
C GLU A 129 26.99 -6.99 -14.40
N GLU A 130 26.44 -5.98 -15.09
CA GLU A 130 26.13 -4.71 -14.46
C GLU A 130 24.98 -4.83 -13.44
N PHE A 131 23.99 -5.69 -13.72
CA PHE A 131 22.93 -6.04 -12.78
C PHE A 131 23.51 -6.69 -11.53
N GLU A 132 24.41 -7.67 -11.64
CA GLU A 132 25.04 -8.33 -10.49
C GLU A 132 25.81 -7.33 -9.59
N ARG A 133 26.36 -6.26 -10.18
CA ARG A 133 27.03 -5.16 -9.45
C ARG A 133 26.05 -4.17 -8.81
N LYS A 134 24.99 -3.76 -9.52
CA LYS A 134 24.05 -2.72 -9.09
C LYS A 134 22.91 -3.24 -8.19
N HIS A 135 22.48 -4.48 -8.40
CA HIS A 135 21.45 -5.11 -7.58
C HIS A 135 22.08 -5.66 -6.30
N GLU A 136 22.51 -4.73 -5.45
CA GLU A 136 23.14 -5.04 -4.18
C GLU A 136 22.24 -5.88 -3.27
N ARG A 137 22.87 -6.64 -2.37
CA ARG A 137 22.18 -7.53 -1.44
C ARG A 137 21.07 -6.84 -0.65
N LEU A 138 21.30 -5.60 -0.19
CA LEU A 138 20.32 -4.83 0.59
C LEU A 138 19.07 -4.46 -0.23
N SER A 139 19.25 -4.00 -1.48
CA SER A 139 18.13 -3.73 -2.39
C SER A 139 17.34 -5.01 -2.69
N CYS A 140 18.04 -6.11 -2.91
CA CYS A 140 17.42 -7.43 -3.11
C CYS A 140 16.61 -7.89 -1.89
N ASP A 141 17.15 -7.70 -0.68
CA ASP A 141 16.49 -8.08 0.57
C ASP A 141 15.20 -7.28 0.80
N HIS A 142 15.18 -5.98 0.49
CA HIS A 142 13.95 -5.18 0.56
C HIS A 142 12.86 -5.67 -0.41
N PHE A 143 13.21 -5.96 -1.66
CA PHE A 143 12.23 -6.52 -2.61
C PHE A 143 11.76 -7.92 -2.22
N THR A 144 12.64 -8.73 -1.61
CA THR A 144 12.28 -10.05 -1.08
C THR A 144 11.29 -9.92 0.07
N LEU A 145 11.53 -8.98 0.98
CA LEU A 145 10.62 -8.69 2.08
C LEU A 145 9.27 -8.21 1.54
N TRP A 146 9.27 -7.23 0.63
CA TRP A 146 8.04 -6.70 0.01
C TRP A 146 7.20 -7.83 -0.60
N LEU A 147 7.80 -8.67 -1.44
CA LEU A 147 7.10 -9.81 -2.03
C LEU A 147 6.50 -10.73 -0.96
N ARG A 148 7.22 -11.01 0.13
CA ARG A 148 6.72 -11.87 1.23
C ARG A 148 5.52 -11.26 1.94
N LEU A 149 5.49 -9.94 2.14
CA LEU A 149 4.36 -9.24 2.78
C LEU A 149 3.09 -9.28 1.93
N GLU A 150 3.23 -9.40 0.60
CA GLU A 150 2.14 -9.48 -0.37
C GLU A 150 1.57 -10.89 -0.57
N LEU A 151 2.20 -11.93 -0.02
CA LEU A 151 1.74 -13.31 -0.21
C LEU A 151 0.52 -13.63 0.69
N PRO A 152 -0.50 -14.36 0.17
CA PRO A 152 -1.76 -14.59 0.88
C PRO A 152 -1.62 -15.26 2.25
N ASP A 153 -0.63 -16.13 2.42
CA ASP A 153 -0.35 -16.86 3.67
C ASP A 153 -0.05 -15.90 4.83
N VAL A 154 0.42 -14.67 4.53
CA VAL A 154 0.67 -13.62 5.52
C VAL A 154 -0.60 -12.80 5.80
N GLN A 155 -1.46 -12.59 4.79
CA GLN A 155 -2.59 -11.67 4.86
C GLN A 155 -3.88 -12.29 5.42
N TYR A 156 -4.17 -13.57 5.14
CA TYR A 156 -5.49 -14.17 5.44
C TYR A 156 -5.58 -14.87 6.80
N GLU A 157 -4.49 -15.42 7.33
CA GLU A 157 -4.54 -16.20 8.59
C GLU A 157 -4.62 -15.35 9.87
N ASN A 158 -4.50 -14.02 9.78
CA ASN A 158 -4.05 -13.24 10.94
C ASN A 158 -4.66 -11.84 11.11
N THR A 159 -5.76 -11.53 10.43
CA THR A 159 -6.54 -10.30 10.70
C THR A 159 -6.99 -10.24 12.17
N ASP A 160 -7.44 -11.35 12.74
CA ASP A 160 -7.82 -11.47 14.15
C ASP A 160 -6.63 -11.24 15.12
N SER A 161 -5.42 -11.66 14.72
CA SER A 161 -4.19 -11.45 15.49
C SER A 161 -3.76 -9.98 15.48
N LEU A 162 -3.90 -9.29 14.34
CA LEU A 162 -3.64 -7.85 14.24
C LEU A 162 -4.65 -7.03 15.05
N LEU A 163 -5.94 -7.35 14.95
CA LEU A 163 -6.99 -6.76 15.76
C LEU A 163 -6.69 -6.92 17.26
N SER A 164 -6.31 -8.13 17.67
CA SER A 164 -5.93 -8.41 19.05
C SER A 164 -4.72 -7.58 19.51
N LYS A 165 -3.72 -7.33 18.64
CA LYS A 165 -2.56 -6.49 18.98
C LYS A 165 -2.94 -5.01 19.14
N PHE A 166 -3.80 -4.46 18.28
CA PHE A 166 -4.30 -3.09 18.47
C PHE A 166 -5.08 -2.95 19.78
N ILE A 167 -5.91 -3.95 20.10
CA ILE A 167 -6.70 -4.00 21.35
C ILE A 167 -5.82 -4.13 22.60
N MET A 168 -4.64 -4.76 22.49
CA MET A 168 -3.70 -4.97 23.59
C MET A 168 -2.74 -3.79 23.84
N PHE A 169 -2.76 -2.76 22.98
CA PHE A 169 -2.03 -1.52 23.15
C PHE A 169 -2.53 -0.72 24.36
N THR A 170 -2.09 -1.09 25.55
CA THR A 170 -2.84 -0.73 26.76
C THR A 170 -2.05 -0.06 27.86
N ASN A 171 -0.74 0.13 27.68
CA ASN A 171 0.12 0.80 28.65
C ASN A 171 1.42 1.29 27.98
N ILE A 172 1.47 2.52 27.45
CA ILE A 172 2.76 3.16 27.19
C ILE A 172 3.45 3.35 28.55
N ARG A 173 4.42 2.51 28.86
CA ARG A 173 5.25 2.66 30.06
C ARG A 173 6.71 2.88 29.72
N ARG A 174 7.10 2.58 28.48
CA ARG A 174 8.47 2.60 28.00
C ARG A 174 8.67 3.68 26.94
N PRO A 175 9.65 4.57 27.08
CA PRO A 175 9.88 5.62 26.10
C PRO A 175 10.36 5.00 24.77
N PHE A 176 9.77 5.43 23.67
CA PHE A 176 10.19 5.08 22.31
C PHE A 176 10.40 6.36 21.49
N ASN A 177 11.32 6.32 20.53
CA ASN A 177 11.69 7.45 19.69
C ASN A 177 11.82 7.09 18.20
N ASN A 178 11.58 5.83 17.84
CA ASN A 178 11.53 5.36 16.46
C ASN A 178 10.67 4.09 16.39
N MET A 179 10.29 3.72 15.17
CA MET A 179 9.44 2.55 14.91
C MET A 179 10.10 1.24 15.37
N ILE A 180 11.42 1.10 15.20
CA ILE A 180 12.16 -0.10 15.60
C ILE A 180 11.97 -0.37 17.10
N LYS A 181 12.18 0.66 17.92
CA LYS A 181 12.01 0.58 19.38
C LYS A 181 10.54 0.41 19.75
N PHE A 182 9.63 1.08 19.06
CA PHE A 182 8.20 0.92 19.29
C PHE A 182 7.76 -0.54 19.11
N VAL A 183 8.08 -1.15 17.96
CA VAL A 183 7.74 -2.54 17.68
C VAL A 183 8.39 -3.50 18.68
N LYS A 184 9.69 -3.30 18.99
CA LYS A 184 10.41 -4.14 19.95
C LYS A 184 9.74 -4.15 21.33
N GLU A 185 9.37 -2.97 21.83
CA GLU A 185 8.87 -2.78 23.19
C GLU A 185 7.38 -3.11 23.34
N TYR A 186 6.57 -2.94 22.29
CA TYR A 186 5.11 -2.99 22.38
C TYR A 186 4.44 -4.10 21.57
N ILE A 187 5.16 -4.73 20.64
CA ILE A 187 4.59 -5.77 19.76
C ILE A 187 5.31 -7.10 19.95
N GLN A 188 6.64 -7.05 20.07
CA GLN A 188 7.50 -8.22 20.06
C GLN A 188 7.84 -8.76 21.45
N ASP A 189 7.43 -8.10 22.53
CA ASP A 189 7.83 -8.41 23.92
C ASP A 189 9.35 -8.64 24.07
N GLY A 190 10.17 -7.90 23.30
CA GLY A 190 11.63 -7.96 23.36
C GLY A 190 12.32 -8.94 22.41
N ARG A 191 11.62 -9.59 21.48
CA ARG A 191 12.29 -10.35 20.39
C ARG A 191 13.12 -9.42 19.49
N ASP A 192 14.19 -9.95 18.90
CA ASP A 192 15.12 -9.16 18.06
C ASP A 192 14.84 -9.26 16.56
N GLU A 193 14.15 -10.30 16.07
CA GLU A 193 13.85 -10.48 14.65
C GLU A 193 12.39 -10.12 14.30
N TRP A 194 12.24 -9.31 13.26
CA TRP A 194 10.93 -8.93 12.72
C TRP A 194 10.35 -10.04 11.86
N ASN A 195 9.11 -10.42 12.17
CA ASN A 195 8.29 -11.22 11.27
C ASN A 195 7.40 -10.31 10.40
N ALA A 196 6.69 -10.90 9.44
CA ALA A 196 5.83 -10.17 8.51
C ALA A 196 4.76 -9.30 9.21
N PHE A 197 4.21 -9.74 10.35
CA PHE A 197 3.23 -8.98 11.11
C PHE A 197 3.80 -7.73 11.75
N ASP A 198 5.08 -7.75 12.10
CA ASP A 198 5.72 -6.58 12.71
C ASP A 198 5.84 -5.45 11.69
N TYR A 199 6.16 -5.78 10.43
CA TYR A 199 6.14 -4.84 9.31
C TYR A 199 4.72 -4.32 9.01
N ILE A 200 3.75 -5.23 8.85
CA ILE A 200 2.35 -4.85 8.56
C ILE A 200 1.79 -3.96 9.66
N TYR A 201 2.01 -4.33 10.93
CA TYR A 201 1.54 -3.54 12.05
C TYR A 201 2.22 -2.17 12.09
N SER A 202 3.53 -2.10 11.82
CA SER A 202 4.26 -0.84 11.79
C SER A 202 3.70 0.14 10.76
N ASP A 203 3.22 -0.36 9.62
CA ASP A 203 2.58 0.45 8.59
C ASP A 203 1.27 1.05 9.10
N TYR A 204 0.39 0.23 9.68
CA TYR A 204 -0.88 0.68 10.25
C TYR A 204 -0.74 1.72 11.37
N VAL A 205 0.25 1.58 12.26
CA VAL A 205 0.43 2.54 13.35
C VAL A 205 1.21 3.79 12.96
N SER A 206 1.80 3.84 11.76
CA SER A 206 2.65 4.96 11.33
C SER A 206 1.89 6.29 11.31
N GLY A 207 0.65 6.30 10.82
CA GLY A 207 -0.22 7.49 10.82
C GLY A 207 -0.45 8.07 12.22
N PRO A 208 -1.12 7.33 13.14
CA PRO A 208 -1.39 7.84 14.50
C PRO A 208 -0.12 8.12 15.32
N LEU A 209 0.97 7.35 15.14
CA LEU A 209 2.25 7.64 15.81
C LEU A 209 2.89 8.92 15.29
N SER A 210 2.79 9.20 13.99
CA SER A 210 3.27 10.45 13.40
C SER A 210 2.48 11.65 13.92
N VAL A 211 1.16 11.50 14.06
CA VAL A 211 0.31 12.52 14.71
C VAL A 211 0.73 12.77 16.15
N TRP A 212 0.87 11.70 16.94
CA TRP A 212 1.31 11.80 18.32
C TRP A 212 2.68 12.49 18.44
N TYR A 213 3.64 12.08 17.61
CA TYR A 213 4.96 12.67 17.57
C TYR A 213 4.90 14.14 17.17
N GLY A 214 4.09 14.51 16.17
CA GLY A 214 3.92 15.90 15.72
C GLY A 214 3.33 16.80 16.80
N ILE A 215 2.29 16.35 17.51
CA ILE A 215 1.69 17.08 18.64
C ILE A 215 2.73 17.31 19.75
N TYR A 216 3.48 16.26 20.10
CA TYR A 216 4.52 16.33 21.13
C TYR A 216 5.66 17.26 20.71
N TYR A 217 6.16 17.11 19.49
CA TYR A 217 7.27 17.89 18.95
C TYR A 217 6.94 19.38 18.82
N ALA A 218 5.69 19.71 18.48
CA ALA A 218 5.22 21.08 18.36
C ALA A 218 4.83 21.74 19.71
N ASP A 219 5.00 21.03 20.83
CA ASP A 219 4.59 21.46 22.17
C ASP A 219 3.09 21.87 22.25
N LEU A 220 2.25 21.19 21.45
CA LEU A 220 0.82 21.48 21.37
C LEU A 220 -0.03 20.64 22.32
N SER A 221 0.62 19.82 23.16
CA SER A 221 -0.06 18.90 24.09
C SER A 221 -1.02 19.66 25.00
N ASP A 222 -0.60 20.78 25.58
CA ASP A 222 -1.42 21.56 26.52
C ASP A 222 -2.58 22.31 25.84
N VAL A 223 -2.47 22.59 24.54
CA VAL A 223 -3.50 23.33 23.79
C VAL A 223 -4.54 22.38 23.19
N LEU A 224 -4.08 21.26 22.63
CA LEU A 224 -4.92 20.33 21.88
C LEU A 224 -5.62 19.30 22.78
N LEU A 225 -5.08 19.00 23.97
CA LEU A 225 -5.54 17.88 24.81
C LEU A 225 -6.37 18.33 26.03
N THR A 226 -6.86 19.57 26.03
CA THR A 226 -7.81 20.08 27.04
C THR A 226 -9.26 19.73 26.73
N LYS A 227 -9.53 19.29 25.50
CA LYS A 227 -10.88 18.98 25.02
C LYS A 227 -11.23 17.51 25.24
N SER A 228 -12.49 17.26 25.57
CA SER A 228 -13.04 15.90 25.65
C SER A 228 -13.38 15.31 24.28
N THR A 229 -13.74 16.14 23.30
CA THR A 229 -13.95 15.73 21.90
C THR A 229 -12.79 16.24 21.05
N TYR A 230 -12.19 15.35 20.26
CA TYR A 230 -11.05 15.66 19.39
C TYR A 230 -11.31 15.20 17.96
N ILE A 231 -11.26 16.14 17.01
CA ILE A 231 -11.60 15.92 15.60
C ILE A 231 -10.35 16.02 14.74
N ILE A 232 -10.01 14.93 14.05
CA ILE A 232 -8.86 14.85 13.15
C ILE A 232 -9.37 14.72 11.71
N HIS A 233 -8.92 15.59 10.82
CA HIS A 233 -9.15 15.46 9.39
C HIS A 233 -7.89 14.90 8.73
N ILE A 234 -8.01 13.79 8.04
CA ILE A 234 -6.98 13.21 7.18
C ILE A 234 -7.35 13.56 5.75
N ILE A 235 -6.54 14.41 5.11
CA ILE A 235 -6.78 14.85 3.73
C ILE A 235 -6.00 13.98 2.75
N GLU A 236 -6.51 13.91 1.51
CA GLU A 236 -5.96 13.03 0.46
C GLU A 236 -5.94 11.55 0.86
N ALA A 237 -6.88 11.16 1.72
CA ALA A 237 -6.96 9.82 2.25
C ALA A 237 -7.36 8.80 1.16
N GLY A 238 -6.62 7.69 1.10
CA GLY A 238 -6.87 6.59 0.18
C GLY A 238 -7.26 5.30 0.90
N PRO A 239 -7.18 4.15 0.18
CA PRO A 239 -7.41 2.84 0.76
C PRO A 239 -6.49 2.50 1.94
N ILE A 240 -5.27 3.04 1.96
CA ILE A 240 -4.27 2.79 3.01
C ILE A 240 -4.76 3.38 4.34
N GLU A 241 -5.09 4.67 4.36
CA GLU A 241 -5.58 5.36 5.56
C GLU A 241 -6.89 4.73 6.05
N ARG A 242 -7.76 4.34 5.11
CA ARG A 242 -9.00 3.62 5.43
C ARG A 242 -8.72 2.30 6.15
N ASN A 243 -7.81 1.48 5.63
CA ASN A 243 -7.48 0.19 6.24
C ASN A 243 -6.81 0.37 7.61
N GLY A 244 -6.06 1.47 7.80
CA GLY A 244 -5.42 1.81 9.07
C GLY A 244 -6.30 2.49 10.11
N LEU A 245 -7.60 2.69 9.85
CA LEU A 245 -8.50 3.40 10.76
C LEU A 245 -8.45 2.84 12.19
N LEU A 246 -8.37 1.52 12.34
CA LEU A 246 -8.37 0.85 13.66
C LEU A 246 -7.20 1.30 14.55
N ALA A 247 -6.04 1.57 13.95
CA ALA A 247 -4.86 1.98 14.69
C ALA A 247 -5.04 3.35 15.37
N TRP A 248 -5.98 4.16 14.93
CA TRP A 248 -6.25 5.48 15.51
C TRP A 248 -6.84 5.40 16.92
N GLU A 249 -7.38 4.25 17.35
CA GLU A 249 -7.75 4.04 18.76
C GLU A 249 -6.57 4.33 19.70
N MET A 250 -5.32 4.13 19.25
CA MET A 250 -4.11 4.42 20.05
C MET A 250 -4.09 5.84 20.63
N LEU A 251 -4.66 6.82 19.94
CA LEU A 251 -4.74 8.19 20.44
C LEU A 251 -5.61 8.31 21.70
N LEU A 252 -6.65 7.49 21.84
CA LEU A 252 -7.47 7.41 23.06
C LEU A 252 -6.66 6.88 24.27
N HIS A 253 -5.61 6.10 24.02
CA HIS A 253 -4.69 5.62 25.04
C HIS A 253 -3.60 6.63 25.37
N PHE A 254 -3.08 7.32 24.34
CA PHE A 254 -2.05 8.35 24.47
C PHE A 254 -2.55 9.58 25.21
N PHE A 255 -3.83 9.90 25.01
CA PHE A 255 -4.45 11.11 25.52
C PHE A 255 -5.66 10.77 26.39
N PRO A 256 -5.46 10.61 27.71
CA PRO A 256 -6.53 10.22 28.64
C PRO A 256 -7.74 11.15 28.61
N ASN A 257 -7.54 12.45 28.38
CA ASN A 257 -8.58 13.48 28.36
C ASN A 257 -9.56 13.36 27.19
N ILE A 258 -9.15 12.71 26.09
CA ILE A 258 -10.04 12.52 24.93
C ILE A 258 -11.09 11.45 25.28
N GLU A 259 -12.33 11.86 25.44
CA GLU A 259 -13.50 11.00 25.62
C GLU A 259 -14.10 10.59 24.27
N GLU A 260 -14.02 11.45 23.26
CA GLU A 260 -14.56 11.20 21.93
C GLU A 260 -13.53 11.58 20.86
N LEU A 261 -13.03 10.58 20.12
CA LEU A 261 -12.19 10.76 18.95
C LEU A 261 -13.05 10.66 17.70
N ILE A 262 -12.94 11.65 16.81
CA ILE A 262 -13.60 11.67 15.50
C ILE A 262 -12.51 11.77 14.43
N VAL A 263 -12.43 10.76 13.56
CA VAL A 263 -11.48 10.76 12.44
C VAL A 263 -12.25 10.87 11.12
N VAL A 264 -12.04 11.98 10.42
CA VAL A 264 -12.66 12.29 9.13
C VAL A 264 -11.63 12.07 8.02
N LEU A 265 -11.86 11.09 7.15
CA LEU A 265 -11.01 10.78 6.00
C LEU A 265 -11.61 11.42 4.75
N LEU A 266 -10.83 12.26 4.08
CA LEU A 266 -11.23 13.04 2.92
C LEU A 266 -10.42 12.62 1.71
N GLY A 267 -11.06 11.96 0.76
CA GLY A 267 -10.41 11.50 -0.47
C GLY A 267 -11.41 11.16 -1.55
N THR A 268 -11.13 11.59 -2.78
CA THR A 268 -12.04 11.45 -3.93
C THR A 268 -12.28 10.00 -4.34
N GLU A 269 -11.39 9.08 -3.96
CA GLU A 269 -11.52 7.65 -4.23
C GLU A 269 -12.33 6.88 -3.16
N LEU A 270 -12.63 7.53 -2.03
CA LEU A 270 -13.37 6.90 -0.94
C LEU A 270 -14.85 6.80 -1.28
N LYS A 271 -15.53 5.84 -0.64
CA LYS A 271 -17.00 5.80 -0.59
C LYS A 271 -17.46 6.43 0.70
N PHE A 272 -18.56 7.18 0.64
CA PHE A 272 -19.13 7.76 1.85
C PHE A 272 -19.50 6.66 2.83
N GLU A 273 -19.03 6.80 4.07
CA GLU A 273 -19.28 5.87 5.16
C GLU A 273 -19.21 6.64 6.46
N PHE A 274 -20.11 6.36 7.38
CA PHE A 274 -20.09 6.97 8.70
C PHE A 274 -20.44 5.90 9.72
N GLY A 275 -19.67 5.86 10.80
CA GLY A 275 -19.88 4.83 11.79
C GLY A 275 -19.14 5.07 13.10
N ARG A 276 -19.38 4.14 14.01
CA ARG A 276 -18.66 4.05 15.27
C ARG A 276 -17.74 2.85 15.21
N GLN A 277 -16.48 3.06 15.56
CA GLN A 277 -15.50 2.00 15.63
C GLN A 277 -15.69 1.20 16.93
N GLU A 278 -15.57 -0.12 16.83
CA GLU A 278 -15.41 -0.98 18.00
C GLU A 278 -14.04 -0.70 18.64
N ILE A 279 -14.06 -0.42 19.94
CA ILE A 279 -12.89 -0.03 20.73
C ILE A 279 -12.63 -1.07 21.82
N CYS A 280 -11.41 -1.09 22.34
CA CYS A 280 -11.00 -2.06 23.34
C CYS A 280 -11.82 -1.95 24.64
N PRO A 281 -11.91 -3.05 25.43
CA PRO A 281 -12.64 -3.04 26.70
C PRO A 281 -12.19 -1.97 27.71
N ARG A 282 -10.92 -1.52 27.65
CA ARG A 282 -10.42 -0.45 28.52
C ARG A 282 -11.01 0.91 28.14
N CYS A 283 -11.05 1.23 26.85
CA CYS A 283 -11.68 2.45 26.34
C CYS A 283 -13.18 2.44 26.62
N ILE A 284 -13.86 1.29 26.47
CA ILE A 284 -15.27 1.11 26.85
C ILE A 284 -15.50 1.41 28.34
N ARG A 285 -14.68 0.83 29.24
CA ARG A 285 -14.79 1.08 30.70
C ARG A 285 -14.59 2.55 31.06
N LYS A 286 -13.74 3.25 30.31
CA LYS A 286 -13.52 4.70 30.43
C LYS A 286 -14.59 5.54 29.71
N LYS A 287 -15.66 4.92 29.19
CA LYS A 287 -16.75 5.55 28.45
C LYS A 287 -16.30 6.33 27.21
N LYS A 288 -15.17 5.94 26.61
CA LYS A 288 -14.65 6.58 25.41
C LYS A 288 -15.44 6.18 24.16
N LYS A 289 -15.32 7.00 23.11
CA LYS A 289 -15.92 6.78 21.80
C LYS A 289 -14.90 7.03 20.70
N PHE A 290 -14.98 6.23 19.65
CA PHE A 290 -14.26 6.45 18.41
C PHE A 290 -15.27 6.42 17.26
N ILE A 291 -15.40 7.56 16.57
CA ILE A 291 -16.29 7.77 15.43
C ILE A 291 -15.42 8.03 14.20
N TYR A 292 -15.88 7.54 13.05
CA TYR A 292 -15.22 7.80 11.79
C TYR A 292 -16.22 8.29 10.74
N GLU A 293 -15.70 9.05 9.79
CA GLU A 293 -16.43 9.55 8.63
C GLU A 293 -15.52 9.48 7.41
N PHE A 294 -15.94 8.80 6.36
CA PHE A 294 -15.27 8.76 5.07
C PHE A 294 -16.06 9.63 4.11
N CYS A 295 -15.36 10.55 3.44
CA CYS A 295 -15.96 11.54 2.59
C CYS A 295 -15.30 11.50 1.21
N SER A 296 -16.12 11.23 0.18
CA SER A 296 -15.72 11.17 -1.24
C SER A 296 -15.60 12.57 -1.84
N THR A 297 -14.70 13.39 -1.30
CA THR A 297 -14.64 14.82 -1.64
C THR A 297 -13.27 15.41 -1.34
N THR A 298 -12.97 16.58 -1.91
CA THR A 298 -11.79 17.36 -1.54
C THR A 298 -12.01 18.09 -0.20
N TYR A 299 -10.92 18.50 0.46
CA TYR A 299 -11.01 19.28 1.69
C TYR A 299 -11.75 20.62 1.48
N SER A 300 -11.50 21.28 0.34
CA SER A 300 -12.14 22.55 -0.02
C SER A 300 -13.66 22.41 -0.13
N ASP A 301 -14.12 21.38 -0.81
CA ASP A 301 -15.55 21.10 -0.97
C ASP A 301 -16.19 20.66 0.35
N TYR A 302 -15.48 19.85 1.14
CA TYR A 302 -15.95 19.45 2.47
C TYR A 302 -16.14 20.66 3.38
N LYS A 303 -15.20 21.62 3.37
CA LYS A 303 -15.29 22.86 4.16
C LYS A 303 -16.47 23.75 3.73
N ALA A 304 -16.84 23.73 2.45
CA ALA A 304 -17.99 24.44 1.93
C ALA A 304 -19.34 23.72 2.19
N SER A 305 -19.30 22.45 2.61
CA SER A 305 -20.49 21.64 2.82
C SER A 305 -21.23 21.96 4.13
N GLY A 306 -22.54 21.69 4.16
CA GLY A 306 -23.35 21.83 5.38
C GLY A 306 -23.07 20.77 6.47
N VAL A 307 -22.26 19.75 6.16
CA VAL A 307 -21.87 18.69 7.11
C VAL A 307 -20.50 18.94 7.74
N TYR A 308 -19.80 20.02 7.35
CA TYR A 308 -18.48 20.36 7.85
C TYR A 308 -18.45 20.46 9.38
N ARG A 309 -17.51 19.73 9.98
CA ARG A 309 -17.11 19.91 11.38
C ARG A 309 -15.73 20.53 11.42
N ARG A 310 -15.50 21.46 12.35
CA ARG A 310 -14.19 22.08 12.51
C ARG A 310 -13.20 21.06 13.10
N ALA A 311 -12.08 20.86 12.41
CA ALA A 311 -10.99 20.02 12.90
C ALA A 311 -10.25 20.68 14.06
N ASP A 312 -9.78 19.87 14.99
CA ASP A 312 -8.73 20.21 15.95
C ASP A 312 -7.33 19.99 15.35
N LEU A 313 -7.20 19.01 14.44
CA LEU A 313 -5.99 18.73 13.70
C LEU A 313 -6.32 18.34 12.25
N ILE A 314 -5.53 18.85 11.31
CA ILE A 314 -5.60 18.46 9.90
C ILE A 314 -4.24 17.86 9.54
N VAL A 315 -4.24 16.66 8.95
CA VAL A 315 -3.03 15.96 8.53
C VAL A 315 -3.12 15.51 7.07
N CYS A 316 -1.98 15.56 6.42
CA CYS A 316 -1.69 14.98 5.10
C CYS A 316 -0.41 14.16 5.28
N PHE A 317 -0.37 12.93 4.76
CA PHE A 317 0.77 12.03 4.91
C PHE A 317 1.62 11.97 3.65
#